data_AF-A0A7S4F8R3-F1
#
_entry.id   AF-A0A7S4F8R3-F1
#
_cell.length_a   1.000
_cell.length_b   1.000
_cell.length_c   1.000
_cell.angle_alpha   90.00
_cell.angle_beta   90.00
_cell.angle_gamma   90.00
#
_symmetry.space_group_name_H-M   'P 1'
#
loop_
_entity.id
_entity.type
_entity.pdbx_description
1 polymer ?
#
loop_
_entity_poly.entity_id
_entity_poly.type
_entity_poly.pdbx_seq_one_letter_code
_entity_poly.pdbx_strand_id
1 'polypeptide(L)'
;PLLFDAVSRASAASVDQFKPQNASAASVDQFKPQELTNTAWAFATADHLLPDAFRRHLMQAVTSAEFATNEHLAQLHQWQLWNRERRAKVDLPDGFLRRCQAAFMASPPKPSRMQRQVEATLVSLSMPVRAEVFTDEGYSIDIVVNFQEAEVGVEV
;
A
#
# COMPACT_ATOMS: atom_id res chain seq x y z
N PRO A 1 -0.40 -10.10 -10.48
CA PRO A 1 -0.31 -8.63 -10.31
C PRO A 1 -1.70 -7.99 -10.13
N LEU A 2 -2.56 -8.56 -9.28
CA LEU A 2 -3.98 -8.20 -9.22
C LEU A 2 -4.34 -7.24 -8.07
N LEU A 3 -3.47 -7.10 -7.06
CA LEU A 3 -3.77 -6.33 -5.84
C LEU A 3 -3.31 -4.87 -5.88
N PHE A 4 -2.26 -4.55 -6.66
CA PHE A 4 -1.70 -3.20 -6.66
C PHE A 4 -2.51 -2.18 -7.49
N ASP A 5 -3.26 -2.66 -8.50
CA ASP A 5 -4.15 -1.82 -9.32
C ASP A 5 -5.33 -1.25 -8.50
N ALA A 6 -5.75 -1.94 -7.44
CA ALA A 6 -6.82 -1.48 -6.55
C ALA A 6 -6.34 -0.35 -5.62
N VAL A 7 -5.16 -0.51 -5.00
CA VAL A 7 -4.61 0.47 -4.05
C VAL A 7 -4.15 1.77 -4.74
N SER A 8 -3.73 1.69 -6.01
CA SER A 8 -3.27 2.86 -6.79
C SER A 8 -4.38 3.87 -7.08
N ARG A 9 -5.66 3.50 -6.97
CA ARG A 9 -6.80 4.40 -7.30
C ARG A 9 -7.21 5.35 -6.17
N ALA A 10 -6.68 5.22 -4.96
CA ALA A 10 -7.14 6.00 -3.80
C ALA A 10 -6.40 7.34 -3.57
N SER A 11 -5.29 7.65 -4.25
CA SER A 11 -4.62 8.97 -4.08
C SER A 11 -3.71 9.33 -5.26
N ALA A 12 -4.30 9.56 -6.44
CA ALA A 12 -3.59 10.01 -7.64
C ALA A 12 -3.63 11.55 -7.82
N ALA A 13 -3.53 12.32 -6.73
CA ALA A 13 -3.62 13.78 -6.82
C ALA A 13 -2.28 14.55 -6.88
N SER A 14 -1.10 13.89 -6.79
CA SER A 14 0.18 14.63 -6.72
C SER A 14 1.36 14.04 -7.51
N VAL A 15 1.13 13.11 -8.44
CA VAL A 15 2.24 12.43 -9.18
C VAL A 15 2.79 13.27 -10.36
N ASP A 16 2.04 14.27 -10.83
CA ASP A 16 2.33 14.94 -12.12
C ASP A 16 3.56 15.89 -12.13
N GLN A 17 4.27 16.04 -10.99
CA GLN A 17 5.43 16.92 -10.88
C GLN A 17 6.76 16.23 -10.54
N PHE A 18 6.81 14.92 -10.36
CA PHE A 18 8.04 14.27 -9.87
C PHE A 18 8.97 13.81 -11.02
N LYS A 19 10.07 14.54 -11.25
CA LYS A 19 11.19 14.14 -12.12
C LYS A 19 12.44 13.87 -11.27
N PRO A 20 12.75 12.61 -10.87
CA PRO A 20 14.00 12.33 -10.17
C PRO A 20 15.10 12.07 -11.21
N GLN A 21 15.59 13.14 -11.82
CA GLN A 21 16.90 13.11 -12.50
C GLN A 21 17.85 13.90 -11.60
N ASN A 22 18.71 13.17 -10.86
CA ASN A 22 19.83 13.67 -10.02
C ASN A 22 19.63 13.75 -8.48
N ALA A 23 18.76 12.93 -7.87
CA ALA A 23 18.77 12.80 -6.41
C ALA A 23 20.00 11.98 -5.95
N SER A 24 20.98 12.64 -5.34
CA SER A 24 22.14 11.99 -4.72
C SER A 24 21.79 11.47 -3.31
N ALA A 25 22.62 10.61 -2.73
CA ALA A 25 22.47 10.19 -1.33
C ALA A 25 22.32 11.39 -0.36
N ALA A 26 23.10 12.45 -0.59
CA ALA A 26 23.10 13.66 0.23
C ALA A 26 21.81 14.50 0.12
N SER A 27 20.97 14.27 -0.91
CA SER A 27 19.67 14.94 -1.00
C SER A 27 18.59 14.24 -0.19
N VAL A 28 18.72 12.92 0.06
CA VAL A 28 17.72 12.15 0.82
C VAL A 28 17.74 12.52 2.31
N ASP A 29 18.91 12.80 2.86
CA ASP A 29 19.06 13.19 4.29
C ASP A 29 18.41 14.54 4.61
N GLN A 30 18.08 15.34 3.60
CA GLN A 30 17.40 16.63 3.76
C GLN A 30 15.88 16.51 3.72
N PHE A 31 15.36 15.33 3.38
CA PHE A 31 13.93 15.11 3.25
C PHE A 31 13.27 15.04 4.63
N LYS A 32 12.13 15.69 4.76
CA LYS A 32 11.23 15.49 5.89
C LYS A 32 10.65 14.08 5.82
N PRO A 33 10.18 13.51 6.96
CA PRO A 33 9.58 12.16 6.99
C PRO A 33 8.51 11.94 5.91
N GLN A 34 7.60 12.90 5.71
CA GLN A 34 6.59 12.85 4.66
C GLN A 34 7.18 12.76 3.25
N GLU A 35 8.26 13.48 2.96
CA GLU A 35 8.92 13.50 1.65
C GLU A 35 9.60 12.16 1.35
N LEU A 36 10.14 11.49 2.38
CA LEU A 36 10.69 10.13 2.27
C LEU A 36 9.59 9.13 1.87
N THR A 37 8.45 9.15 2.57
CA THR A 37 7.33 8.25 2.26
C THR A 37 6.71 8.55 0.90
N ASN A 38 6.49 9.82 0.56
CA ASN A 38 5.97 10.22 -0.75
C ASN A 38 6.88 9.74 -1.88
N THR A 39 8.21 9.79 -1.70
CA THR A 39 9.17 9.29 -2.67
C THR A 39 9.06 7.77 -2.85
N ALA A 40 9.02 7.01 -1.75
CA ALA A 40 8.82 5.56 -1.80
C ALA A 40 7.50 5.20 -2.50
N TRP A 41 6.43 5.90 -2.16
CA TRP A 41 5.10 5.69 -2.72
C TRP A 41 5.02 6.02 -4.22
N ALA A 42 5.63 7.13 -4.66
CA ALA A 42 5.65 7.52 -6.06
C ALA A 42 6.29 6.44 -6.97
N PHE A 43 7.41 5.85 -6.53
CA PHE A 43 8.04 4.75 -7.25
C PHE A 43 7.17 3.48 -7.28
N ALA A 44 6.49 3.18 -6.17
CA ALA A 44 5.56 2.05 -6.11
C ALA A 44 4.41 2.23 -7.10
N THR A 45 3.74 3.38 -7.06
CA THR A 45 2.63 3.75 -7.96
C THR A 45 3.06 3.77 -9.43
N ALA A 46 4.30 4.18 -9.71
CA ALA A 46 4.86 4.15 -11.06
C ALA A 46 5.33 2.76 -11.51
N ASP A 47 5.13 1.72 -10.69
CA ASP A 47 5.61 0.36 -10.93
C ASP A 47 7.13 0.27 -11.21
N HIS A 48 7.91 1.13 -10.56
CA HIS A 48 9.35 1.22 -10.76
C HIS A 48 10.13 0.97 -9.48
N LEU A 49 11.05 -0.01 -9.51
CA LEU A 49 11.97 -0.22 -8.38
C LEU A 49 12.91 0.98 -8.25
N LEU A 50 13.04 1.49 -7.02
CA LEU A 50 14.08 2.46 -6.68
C LEU A 50 15.45 1.88 -7.04
N PRO A 51 16.38 2.63 -7.65
CA PRO A 51 17.75 2.15 -7.87
C PRO A 51 18.40 1.69 -6.56
N ASP A 52 19.15 0.58 -6.56
CA ASP A 52 19.61 -0.07 -5.32
C ASP A 52 20.39 0.86 -4.36
N ALA A 53 21.24 1.73 -4.91
CA ALA A 53 21.95 2.72 -4.09
C ALA A 53 20.99 3.72 -3.45
N PHE A 54 20.03 4.25 -4.21
CA PHE A 54 19.04 5.19 -3.72
C PHE A 54 18.10 4.54 -2.70
N ARG A 55 17.66 3.30 -2.96
CA ARG A 55 16.82 2.51 -2.06
C ARG A 55 17.45 2.34 -0.67
N ARG A 56 18.75 2.03 -0.61
CA ARG A 56 19.48 1.87 0.66
C ARG A 56 19.49 3.16 1.49
N HIS A 57 19.77 4.30 0.87
CA HIS A 57 19.76 5.60 1.57
C HIS A 57 18.34 5.97 2.02
N LEU A 58 17.34 5.79 1.15
CA LEU A 58 15.94 6.04 1.48
C LEU A 58 15.48 5.19 2.66
N MET A 59 15.81 3.89 2.67
CA MET A 59 15.48 3.02 3.79
C MET A 59 16.14 3.47 5.09
N GLN A 60 17.43 3.82 5.05
CA GLN A 60 18.14 4.32 6.23
C GLN A 60 17.44 5.56 6.79
N ALA A 61 17.19 6.55 5.94
CA ALA A 61 16.48 7.77 6.32
C ALA A 61 15.08 7.48 6.87
N VAL A 62 14.30 6.59 6.22
CA VAL A 62 12.97 6.17 6.68
C VAL A 62 13.04 5.51 8.06
N THR A 63 13.99 4.60 8.30
CA THR A 63 14.10 3.91 9.60
C THR A 63 14.55 4.82 10.73
N SER A 64 15.26 5.91 10.42
CA SER A 64 15.70 6.92 11.38
C SER A 64 14.70 8.06 11.58
N ALA A 65 13.70 8.19 10.71
CA ALA A 65 12.72 9.26 10.76
C ALA A 65 11.64 9.04 11.82
N GLU A 66 11.17 10.14 12.42
CA GLU A 66 10.01 10.15 13.29
C GLU A 66 8.74 10.53 12.51
N PHE A 67 7.83 9.58 12.37
CA PHE A 67 6.54 9.79 11.72
C PHE A 67 5.47 10.17 12.74
N ALA A 68 4.86 11.34 12.54
CA ALA A 68 3.80 11.87 13.41
C ALA A 68 2.41 11.25 13.15
N THR A 69 2.20 10.65 11.98
CA THR A 69 0.90 10.10 11.57
C THR A 69 0.99 8.62 11.20
N ASN A 70 -0.09 7.89 11.42
CA ASN A 70 -0.22 6.50 10.97
C ASN A 70 -0.27 6.39 9.44
N GLU A 71 -0.75 7.42 8.75
CA GLU A 71 -0.85 7.44 7.28
C GLU A 71 0.50 7.14 6.60
N HIS A 72 1.57 7.82 7.01
CA HIS A 72 2.88 7.60 6.39
C HIS A 72 3.47 6.23 6.73
N LEU A 73 3.21 5.72 7.94
CA LEU A 73 3.62 4.36 8.35
C LEU A 73 2.83 3.29 7.57
N ALA A 74 1.54 3.54 7.34
CA ALA A 74 0.66 2.70 6.54
C ALA A 74 1.13 2.64 5.07
N GLN A 75 1.49 3.78 4.48
CA GLN A 75 2.07 3.84 3.13
C GLN A 75 3.40 3.07 3.02
N LEU A 76 4.24 3.12 4.06
CA LEU A 76 5.48 2.36 4.10
C LEU A 76 5.24 0.85 4.17
N HIS A 77 4.19 0.40 4.88
CA HIS A 77 3.76 -1.01 4.86
C HIS A 77 3.35 -1.44 3.45
N GLN A 78 2.51 -0.64 2.79
CA GLN A 78 2.07 -0.91 1.42
C GLN A 78 3.24 -0.94 0.43
N TRP A 79 4.20 -0.02 0.55
CA TRP A 79 5.42 -0.01 -0.26
C TRP A 79 6.27 -1.27 -0.06
N GLN A 80 6.37 -1.78 1.17
CA GLN A 80 7.11 -3.03 1.44
C GLN A 80 6.43 -4.25 0.83
N LEU A 81 5.11 -4.33 0.86
CA LEU A 81 4.36 -5.39 0.20
C LEU A 81 4.56 -5.35 -1.32
N TRP A 82 4.49 -4.16 -1.91
CA TRP A 82 4.78 -3.95 -3.33
C TRP A 82 6.21 -4.39 -3.72
N ASN A 83 7.22 -4.10 -2.89
CA ASN A 83 8.59 -4.56 -3.09
C ASN A 83 8.70 -6.10 -3.05
N ARG A 84 8.03 -6.74 -2.09
CA ARG A 84 8.02 -8.21 -1.93
C ARG A 84 7.38 -8.92 -3.12
N GLU A 85 6.29 -8.38 -3.65
CA GLU A 85 5.68 -8.90 -4.89
C GLU A 85 6.65 -8.87 -6.08
N ARG A 86 7.51 -7.84 -6.13
CA ARG A 86 8.60 -7.70 -7.13
C ARG A 86 9.86 -8.47 -6.78
N ARG A 87 9.84 -9.24 -5.69
CA ARG A 87 10.99 -10.02 -5.19
C ARG A 87 12.23 -9.16 -4.98
N ALA A 88 12.05 -7.90 -4.58
CA ALA A 88 13.15 -7.03 -4.20
C ALA A 88 13.86 -7.61 -2.97
N LYS A 89 15.19 -7.59 -2.97
CA LYS A 89 16.03 -8.30 -1.98
C LYS A 89 16.24 -7.56 -0.66
N VAL A 90 15.54 -6.46 -0.42
CA VAL A 90 15.84 -5.56 0.70
C VAL A 90 14.54 -5.15 1.39
N ASP A 91 14.42 -5.53 2.65
CA ASP A 91 13.30 -5.20 3.53
C ASP A 91 13.72 -4.17 4.59
N LEU A 92 12.73 -3.43 5.11
CA LEU A 92 12.90 -2.65 6.33
C LEU A 92 13.11 -3.57 7.54
N PRO A 93 13.74 -3.11 8.64
CA PRO A 93 13.91 -3.91 9.86
C PRO A 93 12.57 -4.40 10.44
N ASP A 94 12.53 -5.64 10.94
CA ASP A 94 11.29 -6.29 11.41
C ASP A 94 10.49 -5.48 12.43
N GLY A 95 11.17 -4.83 13.38
CA GLY A 95 10.50 -3.98 14.38
C GLY A 95 9.80 -2.78 13.74
N PHE A 96 10.41 -2.21 12.70
CA PHE A 96 9.84 -1.10 11.95
C PHE A 96 8.69 -1.57 11.05
N LEU A 97 8.83 -2.73 10.41
CA LEU A 97 7.76 -3.38 9.63
C LEU A 97 6.51 -3.63 10.48
N ARG A 98 6.65 -4.18 11.68
CA ARG A 98 5.52 -4.41 12.60
C ARG A 98 4.81 -3.11 12.97
N ARG A 99 5.55 -2.03 13.19
CA ARG A 99 4.98 -0.70 13.46
C ARG A 99 4.21 -0.17 12.25
N CYS A 100 4.74 -0.34 11.04
CA CYS A 100 4.08 0.05 9.80
C CYS A 100 2.78 -0.75 9.58
N GLN A 101 2.84 -2.07 9.76
CA GLN A 101 1.66 -2.95 9.67
C GLN A 101 0.59 -2.57 10.70
N ALA A 102 0.98 -2.36 11.97
CA ALA A 102 0.04 -1.95 13.01
C ALA A 102 -0.62 -0.60 12.67
N ALA A 103 0.12 0.35 12.12
CA ALA A 103 -0.42 1.63 11.68
C ALA A 103 -1.39 1.48 10.50
N PHE A 104 -1.11 0.59 9.54
CA PHE A 104 -2.01 0.25 8.44
C PHE A 104 -3.33 -0.36 8.94
N MET A 105 -3.26 -1.29 9.89
CA MET A 105 -4.43 -1.99 10.44
C MET A 105 -5.23 -1.15 11.46
N ALA A 106 -4.66 -0.05 11.98
CA ALA A 106 -5.29 0.76 13.03
C ALA A 106 -6.51 1.56 12.54
N SER A 107 -6.78 1.63 11.24
CA SER A 107 -7.93 2.34 10.68
C SER A 107 -8.61 1.46 9.64
N PRO A 108 -9.45 0.49 10.07
CA PRO A 108 -10.15 -0.36 9.14
C PRO A 108 -11.07 0.49 8.24
N PRO A 109 -11.19 0.13 6.95
CA PRO A 109 -12.09 0.82 6.04
C PRO A 109 -13.53 0.69 6.54
N LYS A 110 -14.34 1.69 6.18
CA LYS A 110 -15.78 1.68 6.43
C LYS A 110 -16.47 1.43 5.10
N PRO A 111 -17.33 0.40 4.99
CA PRO A 111 -18.03 0.10 3.76
C PRO A 111 -18.73 1.32 3.16
N SER A 112 -18.37 1.65 1.93
CA SER A 112 -18.97 2.73 1.16
C SER A 112 -20.43 2.41 0.81
N ARG A 113 -21.17 3.42 0.32
CA ARG A 113 -22.51 3.16 -0.21
C ARG A 113 -22.45 2.23 -1.43
N MET A 114 -21.41 2.35 -2.26
CA MET A 114 -21.25 1.54 -3.47
C MET A 114 -20.99 0.08 -3.12
N GLN A 115 -20.10 -0.19 -2.16
CA GLN A 115 -19.80 -1.54 -1.68
C GLN A 115 -21.08 -2.23 -1.17
N ARG A 116 -21.88 -1.55 -0.35
CA ARG A 116 -23.17 -2.08 0.12
C ARG A 116 -24.18 -2.36 -1.01
N GLN A 117 -24.16 -1.59 -2.10
CA GLN A 117 -25.02 -1.82 -3.26
C GLN A 117 -24.57 -3.02 -4.08
N VAL A 118 -23.26 -3.18 -4.27
CA VAL A 118 -22.68 -4.35 -4.95
C VAL A 118 -22.98 -5.61 -4.14
N GLU A 119 -22.79 -5.57 -2.82
CA GLU A 119 -23.13 -6.66 -1.91
C GLU A 119 -24.60 -7.08 -2.03
N ALA A 120 -25.53 -6.12 -1.93
CA ALA A 120 -26.96 -6.40 -2.06
C ALA A 120 -27.32 -7.00 -3.43
N THR A 121 -26.64 -6.57 -4.50
CA THR A 121 -26.83 -7.12 -5.84
C THR A 121 -26.36 -8.57 -5.91
N LEU A 122 -25.18 -8.89 -5.39
CA LEU A 122 -24.65 -10.26 -5.37
C LEU A 122 -25.53 -11.21 -4.53
N VAL A 123 -26.01 -10.73 -3.38
CA VAL A 123 -26.99 -11.47 -2.57
C VAL A 123 -28.28 -11.74 -3.35
N SER A 124 -28.79 -10.77 -4.12
CA SER A 124 -29.97 -10.97 -4.97
C SER A 124 -29.79 -12.02 -6.08
N LEU A 125 -28.54 -12.25 -6.50
CA LEU A 125 -28.16 -13.30 -7.45
C LEU A 125 -27.94 -14.66 -6.78
N SER A 126 -28.30 -14.80 -5.50
CA SER A 126 -28.09 -16.00 -4.70
C SER A 126 -26.61 -16.40 -4.56
N MET A 127 -25.71 -15.42 -4.61
CA MET A 127 -24.28 -15.62 -4.34
C MET A 127 -24.02 -15.34 -2.86
N PRO A 128 -23.51 -16.32 -2.07
CA PRO A 128 -23.06 -16.06 -0.71
C PRO A 128 -21.91 -15.04 -0.71
N VAL A 129 -22.05 -13.98 0.08
CA VAL A 129 -21.07 -12.90 0.20
C VAL A 129 -20.40 -12.93 1.57
N ARG A 130 -19.12 -12.58 1.61
CA ARG A 130 -18.39 -12.19 2.82
C ARG A 130 -17.88 -10.78 2.59
N ALA A 131 -18.43 -9.79 3.30
CA ALA A 131 -17.98 -8.41 3.19
C ALA A 131 -16.76 -8.15 4.09
N GLU A 132 -15.90 -7.23 3.68
CA GLU A 132 -14.74 -6.70 4.42
C GLU A 132 -13.85 -7.81 4.99
N VAL A 133 -13.34 -8.65 4.10
CA VAL A 133 -12.48 -9.78 4.45
C VAL A 133 -11.04 -9.30 4.59
N PHE A 134 -10.44 -9.48 5.76
CA PHE A 134 -9.06 -9.07 6.01
C PHE A 134 -8.06 -10.20 5.73
N THR A 135 -6.93 -9.88 5.09
CA THR A 135 -5.77 -10.79 4.94
C THR A 135 -4.84 -10.67 6.15
N ASP A 136 -3.92 -11.63 6.30
CA ASP A 136 -2.90 -11.60 7.37
C ASP A 136 -1.95 -10.39 7.25
N GLU A 137 -1.76 -9.88 6.02
CA GLU A 137 -1.02 -8.65 5.73
C GLU A 137 -1.81 -7.38 6.05
N GLY A 138 -3.08 -7.51 6.44
CA GLY A 138 -3.95 -6.42 6.86
C GLY A 138 -4.78 -5.77 5.75
N TYR A 139 -4.74 -6.28 4.52
CA TYR A 139 -5.59 -5.77 3.44
C TYR A 139 -7.04 -6.14 3.69
N SER A 140 -7.96 -5.23 3.42
CA SER A 140 -9.39 -5.54 3.29
C SER A 140 -9.70 -5.83 1.83
N ILE A 141 -10.39 -6.93 1.59
CA ILE A 141 -11.10 -7.21 0.34
C ILE A 141 -12.55 -6.80 0.58
N ASP A 142 -13.07 -5.87 -0.23
CA ASP A 142 -14.41 -5.30 -0.03
C ASP A 142 -15.48 -6.38 0.07
N ILE A 143 -15.50 -7.31 -0.88
CA ILE A 143 -16.45 -8.42 -0.94
C ILE A 143 -15.74 -9.67 -1.47
N VAL A 144 -15.97 -10.81 -0.83
CA VAL A 144 -15.54 -12.13 -1.31
C VAL A 144 -16.77 -13.00 -1.60
N VAL A 145 -16.80 -13.64 -2.76
CA VAL A 145 -17.85 -14.57 -3.18
C VAL A 145 -17.26 -15.91 -3.64
N ASN A 146 -18.06 -16.96 -3.52
CA ASN A 146 -17.74 -18.25 -4.13
C ASN A 146 -18.33 -18.33 -5.54
N PHE A 147 -17.48 -18.55 -6.54
CA PHE A 147 -17.88 -18.69 -7.93
C PHE A 147 -17.11 -19.81 -8.62
N GLN A 148 -17.83 -20.83 -9.11
CA GLN A 148 -17.25 -21.96 -9.86
C GLN A 148 -16.01 -22.57 -9.18
N GLU A 149 -16.17 -22.98 -7.91
CA GLU A 149 -15.12 -23.57 -7.05
C GLU A 149 -13.96 -22.64 -6.67
N ALA A 150 -13.96 -21.40 -7.16
CA ALA A 150 -12.99 -20.38 -6.80
C ALA A 150 -13.57 -19.38 -5.79
N GLU A 151 -12.70 -18.88 -4.94
CA GLU A 151 -12.96 -17.71 -4.11
C GLU A 151 -12.55 -16.45 -4.89
N VAL A 152 -13.47 -15.52 -5.07
CA VAL A 152 -13.29 -14.32 -5.90
C VAL A 152 -13.47 -13.07 -5.05
N GLY A 153 -12.43 -12.24 -5.00
CA GLY A 153 -12.50 -10.89 -4.45
C GLY A 153 -13.10 -9.91 -5.45
N VAL A 154 -14.02 -9.06 -4.99
CA VAL A 154 -14.67 -7.99 -5.75
C VAL A 154 -14.30 -6.68 -5.08
N GLU A 155 -13.50 -5.86 -5.77
CA GLU A 155 -13.06 -4.53 -5.32
C GLU A 155 -13.91 -3.44 -5.99
N VAL A 156 -14.35 -2.43 -5.22
CA VAL A 156 -15.34 -1.44 -5.66
C VAL A 156 -14.82 0.00 -5.54
#